data_AF-A0A7C4LM47-F1
#
_entry.id   AF-A0A7C4LM47-F1
#
_cell.length_a   1.000
_cell.length_b   1.000
_cell.length_c   1.000
_cell.angle_alpha   90.00
_cell.angle_beta   90.00
_cell.angle_gamma   90.00
#
_symmetry.space_group_name_H-M   'P 1'
#
loop_
_entity.id
_entity.type
_entity.pdbx_description
1 polymer ?
#
loop_
_entity_poly.entity_id
_entity_poly.type
_entity_poly.pdbx_seq_one_letter_code
_entity_poly.pdbx_strand_id
1 'polypeptide(L)'
;MLNQRADHGNGSGAECQVIRTRGLRLSIKLATKIQGPVAVIGDVHGQVEKLRVVLQQLQDLPQAQQRWIVFIGDFVDRGPDPKGAVDMFLQLLKQHPKTTAVMGNHEFAMCGALGWLPVSEGGHWGRRWLQHYDAETTLASYGVDGPDLEALNREVPDAHRAVLSGLPWLVEHPQYLFVHAGLDPNAPFDVQYRILQNKDFALNRPQWLCEQELVHADPPPDCPFTVVSGHVKVPAVQFRRKRVLVDTTGGLSGELSCVLLPEKRVISSAGSGPAETAGSGGRSWWKFWG
;
A
#
# COMPACT_ATOMS: atom_id res chain seq x y z
N MET A 1 -54.78 5.70 -12.91
CA MET A 1 -54.25 6.24 -11.64
C MET A 1 -53.42 5.17 -10.97
N LEU A 2 -52.09 5.37 -10.91
CA LEU A 2 -51.21 5.13 -9.76
C LEU A 2 -49.78 5.06 -10.28
N ASN A 3 -49.11 6.19 -10.08
CA ASN A 3 -47.68 6.41 -10.21
C ASN A 3 -46.97 5.60 -9.13
N GLN A 4 -45.97 4.80 -9.47
CA GLN A 4 -44.92 4.43 -8.51
C GLN A 4 -43.56 4.86 -9.08
N ARG A 5 -43.02 5.91 -8.46
CA ARG A 5 -41.66 6.40 -8.65
C ARG A 5 -40.72 5.41 -7.95
N ALA A 6 -39.79 4.83 -8.69
CA ALA A 6 -38.66 4.11 -8.13
C ALA A 6 -37.58 5.13 -7.72
N ASP A 7 -37.49 5.36 -6.42
CA ASP A 7 -36.47 6.17 -5.78
C ASP A 7 -35.10 5.51 -5.94
N HIS A 8 -34.16 6.20 -6.58
CA HIS A 8 -32.79 5.73 -6.80
C HIS A 8 -31.92 6.18 -5.63
N GLY A 9 -31.92 5.39 -4.56
CA GLY A 9 -30.98 5.52 -3.45
C GLY A 9 -29.59 5.03 -3.85
N ASN A 10 -28.72 5.95 -4.25
CA ASN A 10 -27.31 5.75 -4.52
C ASN A 10 -26.55 5.54 -3.19
N GLY A 11 -26.22 4.29 -2.87
CA GLY A 11 -25.44 3.92 -1.69
C GLY A 11 -24.18 3.15 -2.10
N SER A 12 -23.14 3.85 -2.52
CA SER A 12 -21.81 3.26 -2.74
C SER A 12 -21.10 3.04 -1.40
N GLY A 13 -21.45 1.94 -0.73
CA GLY A 13 -20.64 1.38 0.35
C GLY A 13 -19.42 0.68 -0.25
N ALA A 14 -18.23 1.19 0.01
CA ALA A 14 -16.98 0.51 -0.34
C ALA A 14 -16.78 -0.67 0.63
N GLU A 15 -17.43 -1.80 0.36
CA GLU A 15 -17.16 -3.07 1.05
C GLU A 15 -16.06 -3.84 0.32
N CYS A 16 -15.04 -4.28 1.06
CA CYS A 16 -14.07 -5.24 0.59
C CYS A 16 -14.75 -6.60 0.42
N GLN A 17 -15.06 -7.00 -0.82
CA GLN A 17 -15.71 -8.28 -1.11
C GLN A 17 -14.68 -9.40 -1.27
N VAL A 18 -14.76 -10.41 -0.41
CA VAL A 18 -14.07 -11.70 -0.59
C VAL A 18 -14.97 -12.59 -1.44
N ILE A 19 -14.66 -12.75 -2.73
CA ILE A 19 -15.44 -13.58 -3.64
C ILE A 19 -14.86 -15.00 -3.62
N ARG A 20 -15.64 -15.98 -3.15
CA ARG A 20 -15.35 -17.42 -3.29
C ARG A 20 -16.30 -18.02 -4.32
N THR A 21 -15.80 -18.31 -5.52
CA THR A 21 -16.52 -19.06 -6.56
C THR A 21 -15.89 -20.44 -6.71
N ARG A 22 -16.71 -21.50 -6.71
CA ARG A 22 -16.23 -22.89 -6.88
C ARG A 22 -15.38 -23.00 -8.16
N GLY A 23 -14.10 -23.35 -8.01
CA GLY A 23 -13.16 -23.56 -9.12
C GLY A 23 -12.36 -22.33 -9.58
N LEU A 24 -12.52 -21.15 -8.95
CA LEU A 24 -11.73 -19.93 -9.23
C LEU A 24 -10.82 -19.59 -8.05
N ARG A 25 -9.61 -19.09 -8.35
CA ARG A 25 -8.64 -18.58 -7.36
C ARG A 25 -9.27 -17.47 -6.52
N LEU A 26 -8.93 -17.42 -5.23
CA LEU A 26 -9.32 -16.34 -4.32
C LEU A 26 -8.91 -14.98 -4.88
N SER A 27 -9.81 -13.99 -4.83
CA SER A 27 -9.53 -12.61 -5.21
C SER A 27 -9.96 -11.65 -4.10
N ILE A 28 -9.10 -10.69 -3.76
CA ILE A 28 -9.39 -9.60 -2.82
C ILE A 28 -9.39 -8.29 -3.61
N LYS A 29 -10.48 -7.54 -3.56
CA LYS A 29 -10.62 -6.27 -4.28
C LYS A 29 -10.59 -5.09 -3.30
N LEU A 30 -9.55 -4.27 -3.41
CA LEU A 30 -9.41 -3.05 -2.62
C LEU A 30 -10.12 -1.86 -3.30
N ALA A 31 -10.52 -0.88 -2.50
CA ALA A 31 -11.10 0.36 -3.01
C ALA A 31 -10.04 1.21 -3.72
N THR A 32 -10.31 1.60 -4.97
CA THR A 32 -9.43 2.45 -5.79
C THR A 32 -9.90 3.89 -5.91
N LYS A 33 -11.11 4.18 -5.43
CA LYS A 33 -11.67 5.53 -5.31
C LYS A 33 -12.18 5.71 -3.89
N ILE A 34 -11.65 6.71 -3.19
CA ILE A 34 -11.92 6.96 -1.78
C ILE A 34 -12.20 8.44 -1.54
N GLN A 35 -12.81 8.76 -0.40
CA GLN A 35 -13.11 10.14 -0.03
C GLN A 35 -13.09 10.32 1.50
N GLY A 36 -12.84 11.55 1.94
CA GLY A 36 -12.79 11.92 3.35
C GLY A 36 -11.36 11.95 3.89
N PRO A 37 -11.18 12.05 5.22
CA PRO A 37 -9.85 12.09 5.82
C PRO A 37 -9.10 10.78 5.54
N VAL A 38 -7.78 10.88 5.35
CA VAL A 38 -6.91 9.73 5.09
C VAL A 38 -5.70 9.72 6.04
N ALA A 39 -5.18 8.53 6.33
CA ALA A 39 -3.92 8.24 6.98
C ALA A 39 -3.07 7.47 5.98
N VAL A 40 -1.92 8.03 5.58
CA VAL A 40 -1.07 7.47 4.54
C VAL A 40 0.18 6.89 5.18
N ILE A 41 0.34 5.56 5.13
CA ILE A 41 1.48 4.84 5.70
C ILE A 41 2.49 4.60 4.58
N GLY A 42 3.76 4.95 4.83
CA GLY A 42 4.86 4.71 3.89
C GLY A 42 5.25 3.24 3.77
N ASP A 43 6.38 3.00 3.10
CA ASP A 43 6.90 1.67 2.77
C ASP A 43 7.17 0.86 4.05
N VAL A 44 6.59 -0.34 4.13
CA VAL A 44 6.51 -1.13 5.37
C VAL A 44 7.67 -2.11 5.49
N HIS A 45 8.00 -2.83 4.41
CA HIS A 45 9.13 -3.76 4.30
C HIS A 45 9.28 -4.69 5.52
N GLY A 46 8.23 -5.41 5.90
CA GLY A 46 8.28 -6.33 7.03
C GLY A 46 8.56 -5.69 8.41
N GLN A 47 8.48 -4.37 8.57
CA GLN A 47 8.71 -3.66 9.84
C GLN A 47 7.47 -3.74 10.75
N VAL A 48 7.07 -4.96 11.12
CA VAL A 48 5.81 -5.27 11.84
C VAL A 48 5.65 -4.48 13.13
N GLU A 49 6.71 -4.38 13.95
CA GLU A 49 6.64 -3.63 15.21
C GLU A 49 6.43 -2.12 14.99
N LYS A 50 7.03 -1.55 13.94
CA LYS A 50 6.84 -0.14 13.58
C LYS A 50 5.42 0.10 13.09
N LEU A 51 4.91 -0.80 12.24
CA LEU A 51 3.54 -0.75 11.75
C LEU A 51 2.55 -0.84 12.92
N ARG A 52 2.76 -1.75 13.86
CA ARG A 52 1.93 -1.90 15.06
C ARG A 52 1.83 -0.59 15.85
N VAL A 53 2.96 0.10 16.07
CA VAL A 53 2.99 1.39 16.79
C VAL A 53 2.22 2.48 16.04
N VAL A 54 2.37 2.55 14.71
CA VAL A 54 1.63 3.51 13.87
C VAL A 54 0.13 3.22 13.89
N LEU A 55 -0.28 1.96 13.72
CA LEU A 55 -1.69 1.57 13.75
C LEU A 55 -2.35 1.83 15.11
N GLN A 56 -1.63 1.62 16.20
CA GLN A 56 -2.13 1.95 17.54
C GLN A 56 -2.41 3.45 17.67
N GLN A 57 -1.47 4.30 17.26
CA GLN A 57 -1.68 5.75 17.27
C GLN A 57 -2.87 6.18 16.40
N LEU A 58 -3.08 5.51 15.25
CA LEU A 58 -4.24 5.76 14.40
C LEU A 58 -5.56 5.39 15.09
N GLN A 59 -5.60 4.29 15.83
CA GLN A 59 -6.79 3.86 16.57
C GLN A 59 -7.18 4.85 17.68
N ASP A 60 -6.20 5.50 18.28
CA ASP A 60 -6.40 6.51 19.33
C ASP A 60 -6.89 7.87 18.78
N LEU A 61 -6.94 8.04 17.45
CA LEU A 61 -7.44 9.28 16.85
C LEU A 61 -8.96 9.44 16.97
N PRO A 62 -9.45 10.68 17.14
CA PRO A 62 -10.87 10.97 16.97
C PRO A 62 -11.35 10.52 15.58
N GLN A 63 -12.51 9.86 15.56
CA GLN A 63 -13.14 9.36 14.33
C GLN A 63 -12.22 8.43 13.51
N ALA A 64 -11.32 7.67 14.15
CA ALA A 64 -10.43 6.72 13.50
C ALA A 64 -11.17 5.80 12.51
N GLN A 65 -12.36 5.33 12.87
CA GLN A 65 -13.20 4.46 12.02
C GLN A 65 -13.72 5.12 10.73
N GLN A 66 -13.72 6.46 10.66
CA GLN A 66 -14.17 7.20 9.49
C GLN A 66 -13.03 7.56 8.54
N ARG A 67 -11.77 7.53 9.01
CA ARG A 67 -10.57 7.84 8.23
C ARG A 67 -10.20 6.64 7.37
N TRP A 68 -9.79 6.87 6.12
CA TRP A 68 -9.17 5.83 5.32
C TRP A 68 -7.72 5.59 5.72
N ILE A 69 -7.28 4.34 5.71
CA ILE A 69 -5.86 3.97 5.84
C ILE A 69 -5.37 3.55 4.46
N VAL A 70 -4.36 4.24 3.94
CA VAL A 70 -3.75 3.99 2.62
C VAL A 70 -2.29 3.61 2.83
N PHE A 71 -1.92 2.41 2.44
CA PHE A 71 -0.52 1.99 2.39
C PHE A 71 0.08 2.32 1.03
N ILE A 72 1.31 2.81 1.01
CA ILE A 72 2.01 3.18 -0.23
C ILE A 72 2.78 2.01 -0.86
N GLY A 73 2.49 0.77 -0.45
CA GLY A 73 3.10 -0.44 -1.00
C GLY A 73 4.36 -0.86 -0.25
N ASP A 74 5.15 -1.71 -0.89
CA ASP A 74 6.40 -2.27 -0.37
C ASP A 74 6.20 -2.85 1.04
N PHE A 75 5.33 -3.85 1.15
CA PHE A 75 5.13 -4.68 2.34
C PHE A 75 6.23 -5.73 2.50
N VAL A 76 6.76 -6.22 1.38
CA VAL A 76 7.71 -7.34 1.35
C VAL A 76 9.16 -6.87 1.27
N ASP A 77 10.08 -7.80 1.51
CA ASP A 77 11.53 -7.65 1.43
C ASP A 77 12.17 -6.71 2.47
N ARG A 78 13.51 -6.73 2.54
CA ARG A 78 14.39 -5.92 3.41
C ARG A 78 14.25 -6.15 4.90
N GLY A 79 13.10 -5.82 5.50
CA GLY A 79 12.94 -5.89 6.95
C GLY A 79 12.65 -7.30 7.46
N PRO A 80 12.46 -7.45 8.78
CA PRO A 80 12.61 -8.74 9.46
C PRO A 80 11.43 -9.70 9.27
N ASP A 81 10.21 -9.21 9.02
CA ASP A 81 9.03 -10.06 8.93
C ASP A 81 8.03 -9.62 7.82
N PRO A 82 8.39 -9.78 6.53
CA PRO A 82 7.49 -9.53 5.39
C PRO A 82 6.15 -10.26 5.48
N LYS A 83 6.15 -11.55 5.86
CA LYS A 83 4.92 -12.33 6.05
C LYS A 83 4.01 -11.67 7.09
N GLY A 84 4.55 -11.31 8.25
CA GLY A 84 3.79 -10.66 9.33
C GLY A 84 3.22 -9.30 8.93
N ALA A 85 3.89 -8.54 8.06
CA ALA A 85 3.36 -7.28 7.54
C ALA A 85 2.11 -7.51 6.67
N VAL A 86 2.12 -8.55 5.83
CA VAL A 86 0.96 -8.93 5.00
C VAL A 86 -0.18 -9.49 5.87
N ASP A 87 0.14 -10.32 6.87
CA ASP A 87 -0.83 -10.81 7.87
C ASP A 87 -1.54 -9.63 8.57
N MET A 88 -0.76 -8.65 9.05
CA MET A 88 -1.28 -7.46 9.72
C MET A 88 -2.15 -6.60 8.80
N PHE A 89 -1.77 -6.44 7.52
CA PHE A 89 -2.60 -5.74 6.53
C PHE A 89 -3.95 -6.44 6.31
N LEU A 90 -3.95 -7.76 6.13
CA LEU A 90 -5.16 -8.55 5.94
C LEU A 90 -6.08 -8.49 7.17
N GLN A 91 -5.52 -8.55 8.37
CA GLN A 91 -6.27 -8.41 9.61
C GLN A 91 -6.87 -7.01 9.74
N LEU A 92 -6.09 -5.97 9.45
CA LEU A 92 -6.57 -4.59 9.46
C LEU A 92 -7.70 -4.39 8.44
N LEU A 93 -7.58 -4.95 7.24
CA LEU A 93 -8.60 -4.87 6.20
C LEU A 93 -9.94 -5.48 6.66
N LYS A 94 -9.89 -6.59 7.42
CA LYS A 94 -11.08 -7.23 8.01
C LYS A 94 -11.73 -6.36 9.09
N GLN A 95 -10.93 -5.68 9.90
CA GLN A 95 -11.39 -4.92 11.07
C GLN A 95 -11.77 -3.47 10.74
N HIS A 96 -11.16 -2.92 9.70
CA HIS A 96 -11.31 -1.54 9.28
C HIS A 96 -11.50 -1.52 7.75
N PRO A 97 -12.76 -1.60 7.27
CA PRO A 97 -13.06 -1.70 5.84
C PRO A 97 -12.58 -0.51 4.99
N LYS A 98 -12.29 0.64 5.63
CA LYS A 98 -11.64 1.79 4.98
C LYS A 98 -10.13 1.65 4.90
N THR A 99 -9.65 0.44 4.56
CA THR A 99 -8.24 0.14 4.33
C THR A 99 -8.02 -0.11 2.85
N THR A 100 -6.98 0.50 2.27
CA THR A 100 -6.53 0.21 0.91
C THR A 100 -5.00 0.35 0.84
N ALA A 101 -4.43 -0.02 -0.30
CA ALA A 101 -3.00 0.02 -0.55
C ALA A 101 -2.76 0.23 -2.04
N VAL A 102 -1.56 0.69 -2.42
CA VAL A 102 -1.08 0.62 -3.80
C VAL A 102 0.03 -0.41 -3.92
N MET A 103 0.22 -0.95 -5.13
CA MET A 103 1.29 -1.88 -5.46
C MET A 103 2.65 -1.17 -5.42
N GLY A 104 3.60 -1.70 -4.66
CA GLY A 104 4.99 -1.28 -4.71
C GLY A 104 5.79 -2.03 -5.77
N ASN A 105 7.04 -1.61 -6.02
CA ASN A 105 7.91 -2.36 -6.93
C ASN A 105 8.34 -3.71 -6.34
N HIS A 106 8.42 -3.83 -5.01
CA HIS A 106 8.77 -5.09 -4.37
C HIS A 106 7.66 -6.15 -4.54
N GLU A 107 6.39 -5.77 -4.35
CA GLU A 107 5.28 -6.68 -4.67
C GLU A 107 5.20 -7.01 -6.15
N PHE A 108 5.42 -6.04 -7.03
CA PHE A 108 5.44 -6.29 -8.48
C PHE A 108 6.53 -7.32 -8.85
N ALA A 109 7.73 -7.17 -8.30
CA ALA A 109 8.86 -8.06 -8.53
C ALA A 109 8.59 -9.48 -8.00
N MET A 110 8.14 -9.61 -6.75
CA MET A 110 7.76 -10.89 -6.14
C MET A 110 6.66 -11.59 -6.93
N CYS A 111 5.56 -10.88 -7.22
CA CYS A 111 4.42 -11.46 -7.93
C CYS A 111 4.78 -11.83 -9.38
N GLY A 112 5.65 -11.06 -10.04
CA GLY A 112 6.21 -11.41 -11.34
C GLY A 112 7.10 -12.65 -11.28
N ALA A 113 7.97 -12.75 -10.27
CA ALA A 113 8.86 -13.90 -10.06
C ALA A 113 8.10 -15.21 -9.81
N LEU A 114 6.98 -15.14 -9.08
CA LEU A 114 6.14 -16.29 -8.73
C LEU A 114 5.06 -16.61 -9.77
N GLY A 115 5.03 -15.89 -10.90
CA GLY A 115 4.07 -16.11 -11.98
C GLY A 115 2.63 -15.79 -11.59
N TRP A 116 2.44 -14.81 -10.70
CA TRP A 116 1.10 -14.34 -10.28
C TRP A 116 0.58 -13.18 -11.11
N LEU A 117 1.47 -12.45 -11.78
CA LEU A 117 1.13 -11.39 -12.72
C LEU A 117 1.32 -11.87 -14.16
N PRO A 118 0.51 -11.42 -15.12
CA PRO A 118 0.65 -11.74 -16.53
C PRO A 118 1.75 -10.91 -17.20
N VAL A 119 2.92 -10.83 -16.57
CA VAL A 119 4.10 -10.14 -17.11
C VAL A 119 4.84 -11.05 -18.09
N SER A 120 5.54 -10.47 -19.06
CA SER A 120 6.29 -11.27 -20.04
C SER A 120 7.51 -11.95 -19.41
N GLU A 121 7.89 -13.13 -19.93
CA GLU A 121 9.10 -13.84 -19.49
C GLU A 121 10.39 -13.01 -19.66
N GLY A 122 10.40 -12.08 -20.63
CA GLY A 122 11.51 -11.15 -20.87
C GLY A 122 11.80 -10.19 -19.71
N GLY A 123 10.93 -10.09 -18.71
CA GLY A 123 11.20 -9.35 -17.48
C GLY A 123 12.24 -10.01 -16.58
N HIS A 124 12.48 -11.33 -16.73
CA HIS A 124 13.42 -12.14 -15.93
C HIS A 124 13.25 -11.95 -14.41
N TRP A 125 11.99 -11.81 -13.96
CA TRP A 125 11.66 -11.38 -12.59
C TRP A 125 12.17 -12.32 -11.50
N GLY A 126 12.24 -13.64 -11.74
CA GLY A 126 12.83 -14.58 -10.78
C GLY A 126 14.26 -14.21 -10.38
N ARG A 127 15.15 -14.01 -11.37
CA ARG A 127 16.52 -13.57 -11.11
C ARG A 127 16.56 -12.14 -10.56
N ARG A 128 15.79 -11.24 -11.17
CA ARG A 128 15.84 -9.81 -10.84
C ARG A 128 15.43 -9.52 -9.40
N TRP A 129 14.35 -10.16 -8.95
CA TRP A 129 13.84 -10.01 -7.59
C TRP A 129 14.87 -10.52 -6.57
N LEU A 130 15.33 -11.76 -6.73
CA LEU A 130 16.30 -12.38 -5.83
C LEU A 130 17.65 -11.64 -5.75
N GLN A 131 18.06 -10.90 -6.78
CA GLN A 131 19.37 -10.23 -6.82
C GLN A 131 19.35 -8.75 -6.45
N HIS A 132 18.19 -8.08 -6.51
CA HIS A 132 18.14 -6.61 -6.44
C HIS A 132 17.10 -6.05 -5.46
N TYR A 133 16.35 -6.91 -4.77
CA TYR A 133 15.26 -6.49 -3.91
C TYR A 133 15.42 -6.92 -2.44
N ASP A 134 16.54 -7.55 -2.06
CA ASP A 134 16.78 -8.06 -0.70
C ASP A 134 15.66 -9.03 -0.24
N ALA A 135 15.35 -10.00 -1.11
CA ALA A 135 14.23 -10.90 -0.98
C ALA A 135 14.41 -11.98 0.12
N GLU A 136 15.63 -12.16 0.64
CA GLU A 136 15.99 -13.24 1.56
C GLU A 136 15.09 -13.28 2.80
N THR A 137 14.76 -12.11 3.36
CA THR A 137 13.88 -12.04 4.53
C THR A 137 12.43 -12.37 4.18
N THR A 138 11.99 -12.11 2.95
CA THR A 138 10.67 -12.56 2.47
C THR A 138 10.64 -14.08 2.44
N LEU A 139 11.60 -14.74 1.79
CA LEU A 139 11.65 -16.20 1.74
C LEU A 139 11.68 -16.82 3.14
N ALA A 140 12.59 -16.32 4.00
CA ALA A 140 12.73 -16.80 5.37
C ALA A 140 11.44 -16.61 6.20
N SER A 141 10.71 -15.50 6.03
CA SER A 141 9.47 -15.24 6.77
C SER A 141 8.33 -16.21 6.40
N TYR A 142 8.38 -16.84 5.22
CA TYR A 142 7.48 -17.92 4.82
C TYR A 142 8.05 -19.32 5.10
N GLY A 143 9.19 -19.44 5.81
CA GLY A 143 9.80 -20.71 6.16
C GLY A 143 10.55 -21.38 5.01
N VAL A 144 10.98 -20.60 4.00
CA VAL A 144 11.74 -21.11 2.85
C VAL A 144 13.21 -20.74 2.96
N ASP A 145 14.07 -21.76 2.94
CA ASP A 145 15.52 -21.59 2.96
C ASP A 145 16.09 -21.44 1.54
N GLY A 146 16.96 -20.44 1.36
CA GLY A 146 17.62 -20.19 0.08
C GLY A 146 16.67 -19.71 -1.02
N PRO A 147 17.16 -19.47 -2.26
CA PRO A 147 16.40 -18.86 -3.34
C PRO A 147 15.41 -19.83 -4.05
N ASP A 148 14.61 -20.58 -3.29
CA ASP A 148 13.64 -21.56 -3.83
C ASP A 148 12.25 -20.93 -4.09
N LEU A 149 12.06 -20.43 -5.30
CA LEU A 149 10.80 -19.82 -5.73
C LEU A 149 9.64 -20.83 -5.82
N GLU A 150 9.92 -22.11 -6.08
CA GLU A 150 8.87 -23.13 -6.16
C GLU A 150 8.34 -23.46 -4.76
N ALA A 151 9.25 -23.64 -3.79
CA ALA A 151 8.88 -23.76 -2.39
C ALA A 151 8.10 -22.54 -1.90
N LEU A 152 8.59 -21.33 -2.18
CA LEU A 152 7.89 -20.10 -1.79
C LEU A 152 6.47 -20.05 -2.36
N ASN A 153 6.29 -20.43 -3.62
CA ASN A 153 4.97 -20.43 -4.26
C ASN A 153 3.98 -21.43 -3.61
N ARG A 154 4.49 -22.50 -2.96
CA ARG A 154 3.67 -23.45 -2.18
C ARG A 154 3.37 -22.94 -0.78
N GLU A 155 4.33 -22.30 -0.13
CA GLU A 155 4.21 -21.87 1.27
C GLU A 155 3.42 -20.56 1.44
N VAL A 156 3.37 -19.67 0.43
CA VAL A 156 2.59 -18.43 0.55
C VAL A 156 1.10 -18.74 0.59
N PRO A 157 0.36 -18.31 1.64
CA PRO A 157 -1.08 -18.53 1.73
C PRO A 157 -1.86 -17.89 0.57
N ASP A 158 -2.95 -18.54 0.13
CA ASP A 158 -3.81 -18.03 -0.94
C ASP A 158 -4.31 -16.60 -0.69
N ALA A 159 -4.56 -16.22 0.57
CA ALA A 159 -4.98 -14.87 0.93
C ALA A 159 -3.87 -13.83 0.68
N HIS A 160 -2.61 -14.17 0.94
CA HIS A 160 -1.46 -13.30 0.71
C HIS A 160 -1.25 -13.13 -0.79
N ARG A 161 -1.26 -14.23 -1.54
CA ARG A 161 -1.24 -14.19 -2.99
C ARG A 161 -2.36 -13.31 -3.55
N ALA A 162 -3.59 -13.52 -3.09
CA ALA A 162 -4.76 -12.81 -3.60
C ALA A 162 -4.68 -11.30 -3.34
N VAL A 163 -4.17 -10.88 -2.17
CA VAL A 163 -4.04 -9.45 -1.86
C VAL A 163 -2.87 -8.81 -2.60
N LEU A 164 -1.69 -9.44 -2.59
CA LEU A 164 -0.46 -8.89 -3.18
C LEU A 164 -0.58 -8.75 -4.71
N SER A 165 -1.05 -9.80 -5.40
CA SER A 165 -1.28 -9.74 -6.85
C SER A 165 -2.49 -8.88 -7.23
N GLY A 166 -3.39 -8.62 -6.27
CA GLY A 166 -4.60 -7.83 -6.44
C GLY A 166 -4.40 -6.31 -6.29
N LEU A 167 -3.27 -5.87 -5.70
CA LEU A 167 -3.02 -4.46 -5.36
C LEU A 167 -3.26 -3.54 -6.58
N PRO A 168 -3.95 -2.40 -6.39
CA PRO A 168 -4.12 -1.40 -7.44
C PRO A 168 -2.82 -0.61 -7.65
N TRP A 169 -2.59 -0.09 -8.86
CA TRP A 169 -1.42 0.77 -9.10
C TRP A 169 -1.66 2.23 -8.72
N LEU A 170 -2.93 2.62 -8.54
CA LEU A 170 -3.30 3.91 -7.99
C LEU A 170 -4.51 3.81 -7.07
N VAL A 171 -4.62 4.77 -6.16
CA VAL A 171 -5.87 5.08 -5.45
C VAL A 171 -6.17 6.57 -5.67
N GLU A 172 -7.41 6.87 -6.03
CA GLU A 172 -7.89 8.22 -6.30
C GLU A 172 -8.66 8.77 -5.09
N HIS A 173 -8.38 10.02 -4.76
CA HIS A 173 -9.12 10.85 -3.82
C HIS A 173 -9.40 12.21 -4.48
N PRO A 174 -10.48 12.94 -4.14
CA PRO A 174 -10.80 14.24 -4.77
C PRO A 174 -9.68 15.28 -4.82
N GLN A 175 -8.69 15.18 -3.91
CA GLN A 175 -7.53 16.07 -3.84
C GLN A 175 -6.17 15.37 -4.03
N TYR A 176 -6.13 14.04 -3.92
CA TYR A 176 -4.88 13.29 -3.86
C TYR A 176 -4.89 12.13 -4.84
N LEU A 177 -3.73 11.82 -5.39
CA LEU A 177 -3.50 10.59 -6.12
C LEU A 177 -2.39 9.83 -5.40
N PHE A 178 -2.70 8.62 -4.93
CA PHE A 178 -1.73 7.74 -4.29
C PHE A 178 -1.15 6.82 -5.36
N VAL A 179 0.17 6.81 -5.51
CA VAL A 179 0.93 5.98 -6.44
C VAL A 179 2.32 5.76 -5.81
N HIS A 180 2.88 4.57 -5.98
CA HIS A 180 4.05 4.16 -5.22
C HIS A 180 5.28 5.08 -5.44
N ALA A 181 5.71 5.34 -6.69
CA ALA A 181 6.87 6.20 -6.97
C ALA A 181 6.49 7.63 -7.40
N GLY A 182 5.65 7.78 -8.42
CA GLY A 182 5.27 9.11 -8.94
C GLY A 182 4.64 9.05 -10.33
N LEU A 183 4.61 10.21 -11.01
CA LEU A 183 4.17 10.37 -12.40
C LEU A 183 5.29 10.99 -13.23
N ASP A 184 5.39 10.62 -14.50
CA ASP A 184 6.33 11.21 -15.45
C ASP A 184 5.91 12.65 -15.77
N PRO A 185 6.71 13.69 -15.44
CA PRO A 185 6.36 15.09 -15.68
C PRO A 185 6.21 15.46 -17.16
N ASN A 186 6.78 14.65 -18.07
CA ASN A 186 6.84 14.95 -19.50
C ASN A 186 5.75 14.25 -20.32
N ALA A 187 4.89 13.46 -19.67
CA ALA A 187 3.78 12.76 -20.32
C ALA A 187 2.42 13.30 -19.86
N PRO A 188 1.37 13.32 -20.72
CA PRO A 188 0.03 13.76 -20.35
C PRO A 188 -0.54 12.99 -19.15
N PHE A 189 -1.20 13.68 -18.23
CA PHE A 189 -1.74 13.05 -17.03
C PHE A 189 -2.75 11.94 -17.36
N ASP A 190 -3.65 12.17 -18.30
CA ASP A 190 -4.75 11.26 -18.59
C ASP A 190 -4.29 9.91 -19.18
N VAL A 191 -3.21 9.92 -19.97
CA VAL A 191 -2.58 8.71 -20.51
C VAL A 191 -2.03 7.84 -19.37
N GLN A 192 -1.23 8.44 -18.50
CA GLN A 192 -0.63 7.75 -17.35
C GLN A 192 -1.71 7.22 -16.40
N TYR A 193 -2.72 8.04 -16.11
CA TYR A 193 -3.85 7.68 -15.27
C TYR A 193 -4.61 6.46 -15.81
N ARG A 194 -4.89 6.38 -17.12
CA ARG A 194 -5.56 5.21 -17.71
C ARG A 194 -4.69 3.95 -17.62
N ILE A 195 -3.38 4.06 -17.84
CA ILE A 195 -2.44 2.93 -17.71
C ILE A 195 -2.46 2.38 -16.29
N LEU A 196 -2.35 3.27 -15.29
CA LEU A 196 -2.41 2.92 -13.87
C LEU A 196 -3.75 2.29 -13.48
N GLN A 197 -4.87 2.82 -13.98
CA GLN A 197 -6.20 2.26 -13.72
C GLN A 197 -6.37 0.84 -14.28
N ASN A 198 -5.84 0.59 -15.48
CA ASN A 198 -5.97 -0.69 -16.17
C ASN A 198 -4.92 -1.72 -15.74
N LYS A 199 -3.86 -1.30 -15.03
CA LYS A 199 -2.70 -2.13 -14.65
C LYS A 199 -2.10 -2.81 -15.88
N ASP A 200 -1.53 -2.01 -16.78
CA ASP A 200 -0.94 -2.53 -18.02
C ASP A 200 0.32 -3.38 -17.78
N PHE A 201 0.11 -4.69 -17.60
CA PHE A 201 1.17 -5.67 -17.38
C PHE A 201 2.02 -5.98 -18.62
N ALA A 202 1.70 -5.43 -19.80
CA ALA A 202 2.61 -5.50 -20.95
C ALA A 202 3.92 -4.72 -20.67
N LEU A 203 3.88 -3.78 -19.71
CA LEU A 203 5.05 -3.06 -19.24
C LEU A 203 5.84 -3.93 -18.27
N ASN A 204 7.00 -4.41 -18.72
CA ASN A 204 7.86 -5.26 -17.91
C ASN A 204 8.44 -4.56 -16.69
N ARG A 205 8.55 -3.23 -16.68
CA ARG A 205 9.02 -2.41 -15.55
C ARG A 205 8.22 -1.10 -15.52
N PRO A 206 7.02 -1.08 -14.93
CA PRO A 206 6.14 0.08 -14.95
C PRO A 206 6.77 1.26 -14.19
N GLN A 207 7.02 2.37 -14.88
CA GLN A 207 7.83 3.45 -14.30
C GLN A 207 7.25 4.07 -13.03
N TRP A 208 5.91 4.16 -12.95
CA TRP A 208 5.18 4.70 -11.80
C TRP A 208 5.35 3.89 -10.52
N LEU A 209 5.81 2.64 -10.65
CA LEU A 209 6.16 1.77 -9.54
C LEU A 209 7.69 1.71 -9.37
N CYS A 210 8.48 1.76 -10.44
CA CYS A 210 9.88 1.32 -10.39
C CYS A 210 10.96 2.38 -10.62
N GLU A 211 10.62 3.58 -11.13
CA GLU A 211 11.64 4.61 -11.43
C GLU A 211 11.77 5.62 -10.29
N GLN A 212 12.99 5.67 -9.74
CA GLN A 212 13.33 6.49 -8.57
C GLN A 212 13.29 7.99 -8.89
N GLU A 213 13.62 8.37 -10.12
CA GLU A 213 13.64 9.75 -10.59
C GLU A 213 12.24 10.38 -10.49
N LEU A 214 11.18 9.57 -10.64
CA LEU A 214 9.81 10.04 -10.50
C LEU A 214 9.48 10.49 -9.07
N VAL A 215 10.20 10.02 -8.05
CA VAL A 215 9.97 10.47 -6.67
C VAL A 215 10.35 11.94 -6.48
N HIS A 216 11.39 12.39 -7.18
CA HIS A 216 11.92 13.74 -7.06
C HIS A 216 11.28 14.75 -8.03
N ALA A 217 10.63 14.27 -9.08
CA ALA A 217 9.91 15.10 -10.05
C ALA A 217 8.59 15.67 -9.49
N ASP A 218 8.18 16.85 -9.95
CA ASP A 218 6.77 17.26 -9.80
C ASP A 218 5.89 16.46 -10.78
N PRO A 219 4.59 16.26 -10.51
CA PRO A 219 3.71 15.61 -11.47
C PRO A 219 3.52 16.50 -12.72
N PRO A 220 2.99 15.94 -13.83
CA PRO A 220 2.62 16.71 -15.01
C PRO A 220 1.87 18.00 -14.68
N PRO A 221 2.11 19.11 -15.40
CA PRO A 221 1.42 20.38 -15.14
C PRO A 221 -0.12 20.28 -15.14
N ASP A 222 -0.66 19.44 -16.01
CA ASP A 222 -2.09 19.13 -16.20
C ASP A 222 -2.66 18.15 -15.15
N CYS A 223 -1.83 17.56 -14.29
CA CYS A 223 -2.29 16.72 -13.20
C CYS A 223 -3.12 17.55 -12.19
N PRO A 224 -4.39 17.22 -11.93
CA PRO A 224 -5.25 17.98 -11.02
C PRO A 224 -5.03 17.63 -9.54
N PHE A 225 -4.23 16.60 -9.26
CA PHE A 225 -4.05 16.06 -7.91
C PHE A 225 -2.74 16.51 -7.26
N THR A 226 -2.71 16.47 -5.93
CA THR A 226 -1.44 16.33 -5.19
C THR A 226 -1.06 14.85 -5.17
N VAL A 227 0.13 14.51 -5.66
CA VAL A 227 0.59 13.13 -5.74
C VAL A 227 1.29 12.72 -4.45
N VAL A 228 0.88 11.59 -3.86
CA VAL A 228 1.41 11.06 -2.60
C VAL A 228 2.11 9.73 -2.88
N SER A 229 3.39 9.62 -2.48
CA SER A 229 4.29 8.52 -2.88
C SER A 229 5.30 8.15 -1.79
N GLY A 230 5.90 6.97 -1.93
CA GLY A 230 6.96 6.39 -1.10
C GLY A 230 8.17 6.09 -1.98
N HIS A 231 8.60 4.82 -2.03
CA HIS A 231 9.58 4.23 -2.94
C HIS A 231 11.05 4.62 -2.69
N VAL A 232 11.34 5.92 -2.56
CA VAL A 232 12.69 6.41 -2.27
C VAL A 232 12.70 7.06 -0.90
N LYS A 233 13.53 6.51 -0.02
CA LYS A 233 13.72 7.01 1.34
C LYS A 233 14.07 8.50 1.34
N VAL A 234 13.29 9.27 2.09
CA VAL A 234 13.56 10.66 2.45
C VAL A 234 13.87 10.78 3.95
N PRO A 235 14.68 11.78 4.39
CA PRO A 235 15.05 11.91 5.80
C PRO A 235 13.88 12.27 6.71
N ALA A 236 12.82 12.88 6.17
CA ALA A 236 11.57 13.18 6.83
C ALA A 236 10.47 13.31 5.76
N VAL A 237 9.20 13.18 6.17
CA VAL A 237 8.05 13.43 5.29
C VAL A 237 8.18 14.80 4.64
N GLN A 238 8.03 14.85 3.31
CA GLN A 238 8.15 16.09 2.56
C GLN A 238 6.79 16.52 2.02
N PHE A 239 6.34 17.72 2.41
CA PHE A 239 5.19 18.38 1.79
C PHE A 239 5.69 19.42 0.78
N ARG A 240 5.44 19.20 -0.50
CA ARG A 240 5.70 20.16 -1.59
C ARG A 240 4.37 20.59 -2.22
N ARG A 241 4.41 21.49 -3.21
CA ARG A 241 3.20 22.10 -3.80
C ARG A 241 2.21 21.08 -4.37
N LYS A 242 2.70 20.10 -5.14
CA LYS A 242 1.90 19.01 -5.72
C LYS A 242 2.43 17.61 -5.36
N ARG A 243 3.28 17.50 -4.33
CA ARG A 243 3.89 16.24 -3.89
C ARG A 243 3.85 16.07 -2.39
N VAL A 244 3.60 14.85 -1.93
CA VAL A 244 3.84 14.40 -0.56
C VAL A 244 4.68 13.12 -0.61
N LEU A 245 5.84 13.11 0.03
CA LEU A 245 6.71 11.93 0.13
C LEU A 245 6.66 11.38 1.54
N VAL A 246 6.34 10.08 1.68
CA VAL A 246 6.06 9.45 2.98
C VAL A 246 7.03 8.33 3.36
N ASP A 247 7.91 7.88 2.45
CA ASP A 247 8.88 6.84 2.81
C ASP A 247 10.05 7.44 3.61
N THR A 248 10.06 7.18 4.91
CA THR A 248 11.13 7.58 5.83
C THR A 248 11.98 6.41 6.31
N THR A 249 11.68 5.18 5.85
CA THR A 249 12.41 3.97 6.28
C THR A 249 13.30 3.39 5.19
N GLY A 250 12.83 3.40 3.94
CA GLY A 250 13.34 2.56 2.86
C GLY A 250 13.41 1.07 3.24
N GLY A 251 12.65 0.64 4.25
CA GLY A 251 12.71 -0.69 4.84
C GLY A 251 13.95 -1.01 5.69
N LEU A 252 14.94 -0.13 5.74
CA LEU A 252 16.25 -0.43 6.35
C LEU A 252 16.49 0.30 7.67
N SER A 253 16.13 1.58 7.78
CA SER A 253 16.49 2.40 8.95
C SER A 253 15.62 3.65 9.04
N GLY A 254 15.54 4.28 10.22
CA GLY A 254 14.62 5.40 10.45
C GLY A 254 13.26 4.91 10.94
N GLU A 255 12.25 5.76 10.93
CA GLU A 255 10.93 5.47 11.51
C GLU A 255 9.87 5.32 10.43
N LEU A 256 8.92 4.40 10.62
CA LEU A 256 7.77 4.29 9.73
C LEU A 256 6.89 5.51 9.94
N SER A 257 6.69 6.32 8.90
CA SER A 257 5.83 7.50 8.99
C SER A 257 4.41 7.19 8.53
N CYS A 258 3.48 7.94 9.11
CA CYS A 258 2.11 8.02 8.64
C CYS A 258 1.66 9.48 8.59
N VAL A 259 1.13 9.89 7.44
CA VAL A 259 0.65 11.25 7.18
C VAL A 259 -0.87 11.30 7.29
N LEU A 260 -1.37 12.16 8.17
CA LEU A 260 -2.79 12.44 8.32
C LEU A 260 -3.17 13.62 7.42
N LEU A 261 -4.08 13.37 6.49
CA LEU A 261 -4.65 14.38 5.59
C LEU A 261 -6.16 14.53 5.86
N PRO A 262 -6.71 15.75 5.80
CA PRO A 262 -6.09 16.98 5.29
C PRO A 262 -5.19 17.73 6.30
N GLU A 263 -5.01 17.21 7.51
CA GLU A 263 -4.34 17.91 8.62
C GLU A 263 -2.86 18.23 8.36
N LYS A 264 -2.23 17.51 7.41
CA LYS A 264 -0.78 17.53 7.15
C LYS A 264 0.03 17.27 8.43
N ARG A 265 -0.49 16.42 9.30
CA ARG A 265 0.18 15.99 10.54
C ARG A 265 0.89 14.67 10.31
N VAL A 266 2.09 14.52 10.88
CA VAL A 266 2.87 13.28 10.81
C VAL A 266 2.85 12.59 12.16
N ILE A 267 2.58 11.28 12.16
CA ILE A 267 2.86 10.37 13.28
C ILE A 267 3.90 9.36 12.80
N SER A 268 4.66 8.75 13.72
CA SER A 268 5.66 7.74 13.34
C SER A 268 5.84 6.66 14.39
N SER A 269 6.61 5.62 14.04
CA SER A 269 6.95 4.53 14.96
C SER A 269 7.83 4.94 16.16
N ALA A 270 8.47 6.12 16.13
CA ALA A 270 9.13 6.67 17.31
C ALA A 270 8.16 7.36 18.30
N GLY A 271 6.87 7.41 17.99
CA GLY A 271 5.85 8.16 18.71
C GLY A 271 5.55 9.51 18.07
N SER A 272 4.63 10.26 18.67
CA SER A 272 4.36 11.64 18.25
C SER A 272 5.52 12.55 18.66
N GLY A 273 6.21 13.17 17.70
CA GLY A 273 7.04 14.35 17.97
C GLY A 273 6.24 15.43 18.72
N PRO A 274 6.89 16.33 19.48
CA PRO A 274 6.30 16.96 20.65
C PRO A 274 5.02 17.76 20.34
N ALA A 275 3.90 17.26 20.86
CA ALA A 275 2.78 18.08 21.33
C ALA A 275 2.37 17.52 22.69
N GLU A 276 2.63 18.33 23.71
CA GLU A 276 2.22 18.31 25.12
C GLU A 276 1.69 17.01 25.76
N THR A 277 2.28 16.73 26.92
CA THR A 277 1.99 15.68 27.90
C THR A 277 0.50 15.42 28.15
N ALA A 278 0.07 14.16 28.06
CA ALA A 278 -1.00 13.63 28.90
C ALA A 278 -0.95 12.10 29.05
N GLY A 279 -0.61 11.67 30.28
CA GLY A 279 -1.28 10.56 30.97
C GLY A 279 -0.95 9.12 30.54
N SER A 280 -0.04 8.49 31.27
CA SER A 280 0.10 7.03 31.33
C SER A 280 -1.17 6.39 31.92
N GLY A 281 -1.88 5.63 31.09
CA GLY A 281 -2.99 4.78 31.52
C GLY A 281 -2.92 3.45 30.79
N GLY A 282 -2.31 2.45 31.43
CA GLY A 282 -2.27 1.08 30.94
C GLY A 282 -3.69 0.57 30.70
N ARG A 283 -4.07 0.42 29.43
CA ARG A 283 -5.30 -0.24 29.01
C ARG A 283 -4.94 -1.52 28.29
N SER A 284 -5.52 -2.61 28.77
CA SER A 284 -5.35 -4.00 28.34
C SER A 284 -5.40 -4.17 26.81
N TRP A 285 -4.35 -4.79 26.25
CA TRP A 285 -3.98 -4.86 24.81
C TRP A 285 -4.58 -6.05 24.02
N TRP A 286 -5.61 -6.74 24.52
CA TRP A 286 -6.05 -8.02 23.93
C TRP A 286 -7.41 -8.02 23.22
N LYS A 287 -8.04 -6.87 22.96
CA LYS A 287 -9.42 -6.88 22.42
C LYS A 287 -9.56 -6.94 20.89
N PHE A 288 -8.46 -6.87 20.12
CA PHE A 288 -8.53 -6.91 18.65
C PHE A 288 -7.46 -7.78 17.96
N TRP A 289 -6.41 -8.23 18.66
CA TRP A 289 -5.32 -9.03 18.08
C TRP A 289 -5.28 -10.45 18.67
N GLY A 290 -6.41 -11.14 18.59
CA GLY A 290 -6.59 -12.56 18.92
C GLY A 290 -7.61 -13.20 18.00
#